data_AF-A0A439Q464-F1
#
_entry.id   AF-A0A439Q464-F1
#
_cell.length_a   1.000
_cell.length_b   1.000
_cell.length_c   1.000
_cell.angle_alpha   90.00
_cell.angle_beta   90.00
_cell.angle_gamma   90.00
#
_symmetry.space_group_name_H-M   'P 1'
#
loop_
_entity.id
_entity.type
_entity.pdbx_description
1 polymer ?
#
loop_
_entity_poly.entity_id
_entity_poly.type
_entity_poly.pdbx_seq_one_letter_code
_entity_poly.pdbx_strand_id
1 'polypeptide(L)' 'PTPVRPLDKPFLMPIEDVFSISGRGTVVTGRVERGVVKVGEELEIVGIRPTTKTTCTGVEMFRKLLDQGQAGDNIGA' A
#
# COMPACT_ATOMS: atom_id res chain seq x y z
N PRO A 1 18.31 -15.98 12.41
CA PRO A 1 18.38 -15.14 11.18
C PRO A 1 17.12 -14.28 11.04
N THR A 2 17.28 -12.97 10.89
CA THR A 2 16.15 -12.08 10.60
C THR A 2 15.58 -12.43 9.22
N PRO A 3 14.25 -12.57 9.06
CA PRO A 3 13.65 -12.83 7.76
C PRO A 3 14.05 -11.74 6.77
N VAL A 4 14.55 -12.15 5.60
CA VAL A 4 14.90 -11.21 4.53
C VAL A 4 13.61 -10.67 3.93
N ARG A 5 13.44 -9.34 3.98
CA ARG A 5 12.30 -8.67 3.35
C ARG A 5 12.51 -8.63 1.83
N PRO A 6 11.54 -9.06 1.01
CA PRO A 6 11.67 -9.07 -0.46
C PRO A 6 11.43 -7.66 -1.04
N LEU A 7 12.37 -6.74 -0.81
CA LEU A 7 12.26 -5.32 -1.21
C LEU A 7 12.45 -5.08 -2.71
N ASP A 8 13.24 -5.92 -3.38
CA ASP A 8 13.56 -5.76 -4.81
C ASP A 8 12.48 -6.33 -5.76
N LYS A 9 11.34 -6.77 -5.21
CA LYS A 9 10.22 -7.29 -5.99
C LYS A 9 9.21 -6.17 -6.28
N PRO A 10 8.38 -6.30 -7.33
CA PRO A 10 7.25 -5.40 -7.54
C PRO A 10 6.36 -5.34 -6.30
N PHE A 11 5.88 -4.14 -5.97
CA PHE A 11 4.96 -3.91 -4.86
C PHE A 11 3.74 -4.83 -4.94
N LEU A 12 3.40 -5.46 -3.82
CA LEU A 12 2.16 -6.21 -3.66
C LEU A 12 1.70 -6.11 -2.21
N MET A 13 0.46 -5.67 -2.03
CA MET A 13 -0.20 -5.56 -0.74
C MET A 13 -1.62 -6.13 -0.87
N PRO A 14 -1.93 -7.24 -0.19
CA PRO A 14 -3.32 -7.70 -0.06
C PRO A 14 -4.14 -6.65 0.69
N ILE A 15 -5.32 -6.33 0.16
CA ILE A 15 -6.25 -5.40 0.80
C ILE A 15 -7.00 -6.16 1.90
N GLU A 16 -6.85 -5.74 3.15
CA GLU A 16 -7.55 -6.27 4.32
C GLU A 16 -8.86 -5.53 4.59
N ASP A 17 -8.86 -4.20 4.44
CA ASP A 17 -10.04 -3.36 4.63
C ASP A 17 -9.96 -2.08 3.77
N VAL A 18 -11.11 -1.44 3.56
CA VAL A 18 -11.25 -0.23 2.73
C VAL A 18 -12.08 0.81 3.47
N PHE A 19 -11.52 2.02 3.61
CA PHE A 19 -12.16 3.15 4.25
C PHE A 19 -12.36 4.29 3.26
N SER A 20 -13.50 4.98 3.35
CA SER A 20 -13.73 6.24 2.64
C SER A 20 -13.68 7.38 3.64
N ILE A 21 -12.61 8.17 3.59
CA ILE A 21 -12.38 9.29 4.50
C ILE A 21 -12.78 10.59 3.81
N SER A 22 -13.76 11.28 4.37
CA SER A 22 -14.22 12.58 3.86
C SER A 22 -13.04 13.57 3.76
N GLY A 23 -12.86 14.18 2.58
CA GLY A 23 -11.79 15.14 2.32
C GLY A 23 -10.39 14.56 2.06
N ARG A 24 -10.20 13.23 2.20
CA ARG A 24 -8.93 12.55 1.89
C ARG A 24 -9.05 11.53 0.75
N GLY A 25 -10.22 10.89 0.61
CA GLY A 25 -10.48 9.88 -0.42
C GLY A 25 -10.55 8.48 0.15
N THR A 26 -10.31 7.49 -0.71
CA THR A 26 -10.29 6.07 -0.35
C THR A 26 -8.93 5.71 0.23
N VAL A 27 -8.93 5.00 1.36
CA VAL A 27 -7.73 4.44 2.00
C VAL A 27 -7.91 2.94 2.08
N VAL A 28 -6.94 2.19 1.56
CA VAL A 28 -6.91 0.73 1.69
C VAL A 28 -5.87 0.34 2.73
N THR A 29 -6.20 -0.62 3.60
CA THR A 29 -5.25 -1.11 4.61
C THR A 29 -4.80 -2.52 4.30
N GLY A 30 -3.55 -2.82 4.64
CA GLY A 30 -3.02 -4.17 4.55
C GLY A 30 -1.56 -4.28 4.94
N ARG A 31 -1.07 -5.51 4.96
CA ARG A 31 0.36 -5.79 5.10
C ARG A 31 1.03 -5.85 3.74
N VAL A 32 2.09 -5.08 3.54
CA VAL A 32 2.89 -5.18 2.31
C VAL A 32 3.58 -6.55 2.29
N GLU A 33 3.24 -7.38 1.30
CA GLU A 33 3.82 -8.72 1.17
C GLU A 33 5.23 -8.65 0.57
N ARG A 34 5.42 -7.76 -0.41
CA ARG A 34 6.69 -7.58 -1.11
C ARG A 34 6.80 -6.20 -1.76
N GLY A 35 8.04 -5.82 -2.07
CA GLY A 35 8.37 -4.55 -2.71
C GLY A 35 8.26 -3.35 -1.77
N VAL A 36 8.24 -2.19 -2.40
CA VAL A 36 8.09 -0.87 -1.77
C VAL A 36 7.09 -0.07 -2.59
N VAL A 37 6.20 0.66 -1.92
CA VAL A 37 5.35 1.69 -2.53
C VAL A 37 5.77 3.05 -2.00
N LYS A 38 5.87 4.04 -2.88
CA LYS A 38 6.14 5.43 -2.51
C LYS A 38 4.97 6.32 -2.88
N VAL A 39 4.81 7.40 -2.12
CA VAL A 39 3.83 8.43 -2.47
C VAL A 39 4.17 9.00 -3.85
N GLY A 40 3.17 9.06 -4.72
CA GLY A 40 3.29 9.49 -6.11
C GLY A 40 3.49 8.37 -7.12
N GLU A 41 3.70 7.12 -6.69
CA GLU A 41 3.82 6.00 -7.62
C GLU A 41 2.46 5.53 -8.15
N GLU A 42 2.42 5.16 -9.43
CA GLU A 42 1.27 4.47 -10.02
C GLU A 42 1.22 3.02 -9.55
N LEU A 43 0.01 2.54 -9.28
CA LEU A 43 -0.28 1.17 -8.90
C LEU A 43 -1.58 0.68 -9.53
N GLU A 44 -1.74 -0.64 -9.52
CA GLU A 44 -2.91 -1.31 -10.06
C GLU A 44 -3.67 -2.03 -8.95
N ILE A 45 -4.98 -1.79 -8.89
CA ILE A 45 -5.89 -2.56 -8.04
C ILE A 45 -6.34 -3.77 -8.84
N VAL A 46 -5.81 -4.94 -8.50
CA VAL A 46 -6.07 -6.21 -9.18
C VAL A 46 -6.96 -7.09 -8.29
N GLY A 47 -7.98 -7.73 -8.86
CA GLY A 47 -8.83 -8.66 -8.12
C GLY A 47 -10.14 -8.99 -8.81
N ILE A 48 -11.24 -8.94 -8.03
CA ILE A 48 -12.59 -9.38 -8.45
C ILE A 48 -13.14 -8.54 -9.63
N ARG A 49 -12.78 -7.26 -9.70
CA ARG A 49 -13.19 -6.32 -10.75
C ARG A 49 -12.06 -6.13 -11.78
N PRO A 50 -12.37 -5.60 -12.98
CA PRO A 50 -11.34 -5.22 -13.94
C PRO A 50 -10.25 -4.36 -13.31
N THR A 51 -9.00 -4.67 -13.64
CA THR A 51 -7.84 -3.95 -13.11
C THR A 51 -7.96 -2.47 -13.41
N THR A 52 -7.77 -1.65 -12.38
CA THR A 52 -7.80 -0.20 -12.50
C THR A 52 -6.47 0.38 -12.03
N LYS A 53 -5.94 1.33 -12.79
CA LYS A 53 -4.76 2.12 -12.40
C LYS A 53 -5.16 3.27 -11.51
N THR A 54 -4.32 3.56 -10.52
CA THR A 54 -4.44 4.72 -9.65
C THR A 54 -3.05 5.14 -9.18
N THR A 55 -2.96 6.23 -8.42
CA THR A 55 -1.72 6.73 -7.84
C THR A 55 -1.81 6.65 -6.32
N CYS A 56 -0.74 6.18 -5.66
CA CYS A 56 -0.63 6.26 -4.20
C CYS A 56 -0.45 7.73 -3.80
N THR A 57 -1.42 8.31 -3.11
CA THR A 57 -1.38 9.73 -2.70
C THR A 57 -0.90 9.93 -1.28
N GLY A 58 -0.75 8.86 -0.50
CA GLY A 58 -0.21 8.91 0.85
C GLY A 58 0.07 7.50 1.38
N VAL A 59 1.01 7.39 2.32
CA VAL A 59 1.24 6.18 3.10
C VAL A 59 1.15 6.54 4.57
N GLU A 60 0.36 5.80 5.34
CA GLU A 60 0.19 6.01 6.77
C GLU A 60 0.46 4.73 7.57
N MET A 61 1.21 4.86 8.67
CA MET A 61 1.40 3.79 9.64
C MET A 61 1.24 4.36 11.06
N PHE A 62 0.35 3.77 11.86
CA PHE A 62 0.11 4.18 13.27
C PHE A 62 -0.09 5.71 13.44
N ARG A 63 -0.94 6.33 12.59
CA ARG A 63 -1.22 7.78 12.60
C ARG A 63 -0.03 8.68 12.23
N LYS A 64 1.00 8.13 11.58
CA LYS A 64 2.13 8.89 11.04
C LYS A 64 2.13 8.77 9.54
N LEU A 65 2.29 9.91 8.87
CA LEU A 65 2.52 9.96 7.43
C LEU A 65 3.96 9.55 7.14
N LEU A 66 4.13 8.73 6.11
CA LEU A 66 5.40 8.24 5.61
C LEU A 66 5.49 8.53 4.12
N ASP A 67 6.72 8.68 3.63
CA ASP A 67 6.96 8.85 2.19
C ASP A 67 6.89 7.51 1.43
N GLN A 68 7.03 6.39 2.14
CA GLN A 68 7.01 5.04 1.57
C GLN A 68 6.58 3.96 2.58
N GLY A 69 6.08 2.85 2.07
CA GLY A 69 5.82 1.60 2.82
C GLY A 69 6.53 0.42 2.17
N GLN A 70 7.03 -0.51 2.97
CA GLN A 70 7.87 -1.63 2.49
C GLN A 70 7.41 -2.99 3.00
N ALA A 71 7.86 -4.06 2.35
CA ALA A 71 7.53 -5.43 2.73
C ALA A 71 7.64 -5.69 4.24
N GLY A 72 6.57 -6.24 4.82
CA GLY A 72 6.41 -6.51 6.25
C GLY A 72 5.65 -5.43 7.03
N ASP A 73 5.49 -4.24 6.47
CA ASP A 73 4.81 -3.11 7.12
C ASP A 73 3.28 -3.25 7.01
N ASN A 74 2.55 -2.85 8.07
CA ASN A 74 1.10 -2.68 8.02
C ASN A 74 0.82 -1.20 7.78
N ILE A 75 0.21 -0.86 6.64
CA ILE A 75 0.00 0.52 6.21
C ILE A 75 -1.44 0.76 5.78
N GLY A 76 -1.85 2.02 5.77
CA GLY A 76 -2.94 2.54 4.96
C GLY A 76 -2.36 3.33 3.77
N ALA A 77 -2.85 3.08 2.56
CA ALA A 77 -2.37 3.71 1.32
C ALA A 77 -3.49 4.02 0.33
#